data_AF-A0A7W8RGV6-F1
#
_entry.id   AF-A0A7W8RGV6-F1
#
_cell.length_a   1.000
_cell.length_b   1.000
_cell.length_c   1.000
_cell.angle_alpha   90.00
_cell.angle_beta   90.00
_cell.angle_gamma   90.00
#
_symmetry.space_group_name_H-M   'P 1'
#
loop_
_entity.id
_entity.type
_entity.pdbx_description
1 polymer ?
#
loop_
_entity_poly.entity_id
_entity_poly.type
_entity_poly.pdbx_seq_one_letter_code
_entity_poly.pdbx_strand_id
1 'polypeptide(L)'
;MAYFGKFLVDNAPLSPLTINGIGTFDAYSGNGQYRNRGGCTMVPNNGPIPAGKYWIVPRPTGGVRSAVETWLKDEFNYYSSHPTDHSEWFALYRDDGLIDDYTWINGVRRGNFRLHPAGGRGVSLGCITLPSRTDFLRIRNSLLHTMTIPAGNSGLRAYGTIEVVTYGNTCPKGA
;
A
#
# COMPACT_ATOMS: atom_id res chain seq x y z
N MET A 1 -6.87 -20.71 0.86
CA MET A 1 -7.87 -19.72 1.32
C MET A 1 -7.29 -18.33 1.13
N ALA A 2 -8.11 -17.30 0.90
CA ALA A 2 -7.61 -15.93 0.78
C ALA A 2 -6.82 -15.51 2.03
N TYR A 3 -5.85 -14.61 1.86
CA TYR A 3 -4.98 -14.19 2.95
C TYR A 3 -5.54 -13.00 3.71
N PHE A 4 -5.31 -12.98 5.02
CA PHE A 4 -5.68 -11.86 5.88
C PHE A 4 -4.42 -11.39 6.60
N GLY A 5 -4.12 -10.11 6.47
CA GLY A 5 -2.96 -9.48 7.08
C GLY A 5 -3.30 -8.27 7.92
N LYS A 6 -2.32 -7.83 8.69
CA LYS A 6 -2.33 -6.64 9.53
C LYS A 6 -1.04 -5.88 9.35
N PHE A 7 -1.13 -4.59 9.08
CA PHE A 7 0.01 -3.70 9.03
C PHE A 7 -0.12 -2.65 10.12
N LEU A 8 0.92 -2.53 10.95
CA LEU A 8 0.97 -1.50 11.98
C LEU A 8 1.67 -0.25 11.43
N VAL A 9 1.17 0.91 11.79
CA VAL A 9 1.79 2.22 11.55
C VAL A 9 2.05 2.80 12.93
N ASP A 10 3.24 2.56 13.49
CA ASP A 10 3.53 2.67 14.92
C ASP A 10 4.69 3.62 15.29
N ASN A 11 5.02 4.55 14.40
CA ASN A 11 6.14 5.51 14.49
C ASN A 11 7.54 4.88 14.46
N ALA A 12 7.67 3.55 14.34
CA ALA A 12 8.96 2.91 14.13
C ALA A 12 9.45 3.11 12.68
N PRO A 13 10.78 3.10 12.42
CA PRO A 13 11.31 3.21 11.05
C PRO A 13 10.82 2.11 10.10
N LEU A 14 10.58 0.92 10.65
CA LEU A 14 9.95 -0.23 10.04
C LEU A 14 8.91 -0.74 11.03
N SER A 15 7.76 -1.15 10.51
CA SER A 15 6.63 -1.63 11.28
C SER A 15 6.19 -3.00 10.76
N PRO A 16 5.62 -3.86 11.61
CA PRO A 16 5.29 -5.21 11.21
C PRO A 16 4.10 -5.25 10.23
N LEU A 17 4.30 -5.96 9.12
CA LEU A 17 3.26 -6.49 8.24
C LEU A 17 3.15 -8.00 8.51
N THR A 18 2.11 -8.41 9.23
CA THR A 18 1.81 -9.82 9.46
C THR A 18 0.76 -10.29 8.46
N ILE A 19 1.00 -11.40 7.76
CA ILE A 19 0.02 -12.04 6.89
C ILE A 19 -0.16 -13.48 7.35
N ASN A 20 -1.39 -13.82 7.75
CA ASN A 20 -1.71 -15.12 8.33
C ASN A 20 -1.38 -16.25 7.35
N GLY A 21 -0.57 -17.21 7.80
CA GLY A 21 -0.12 -18.33 6.98
C GLY A 21 1.05 -18.03 6.03
N ILE A 22 1.56 -16.80 5.98
CA ILE A 22 2.79 -16.45 5.23
C ILE A 22 3.91 -16.07 6.19
N GLY A 23 3.68 -15.16 7.14
CA GLY A 23 4.69 -14.70 8.09
C GLY A 23 4.52 -13.25 8.54
N THR A 24 5.51 -12.74 9.26
CA THR A 24 5.62 -11.32 9.63
C THR A 24 6.86 -10.74 8.98
N PHE A 25 6.70 -9.55 8.41
CA PHE A 25 7.71 -8.88 7.59
C PHE A 25 7.88 -7.44 8.03
N ASP A 26 9.08 -6.92 7.93
CA ASP A 26 9.30 -5.49 8.06
C ASP A 26 8.71 -4.75 6.85
N ALA A 27 7.97 -3.68 7.11
CA ALA A 27 7.41 -2.82 6.09
C ALA A 27 7.38 -1.36 6.59
N TYR A 28 7.13 -0.42 5.70
CA TYR A 28 6.91 0.97 6.05
C TYR A 28 5.91 1.63 5.12
N SER A 29 5.33 2.73 5.59
CA SER A 29 4.43 3.56 4.80
C SER A 29 4.69 5.03 5.05
N GLY A 30 4.60 5.83 4.00
CA GLY A 30 4.92 7.26 4.05
C GLY A 30 6.41 7.52 3.94
N ASN A 31 6.75 8.80 3.82
CA ASN A 31 8.07 9.26 3.40
C ASN A 31 8.68 10.28 4.38
N GLY A 32 10.02 10.29 4.43
CA GLY A 32 10.79 11.22 5.27
C GLY A 32 10.30 11.23 6.72
N GLN A 33 10.07 12.44 7.25
CA GLN A 33 9.61 12.62 8.64
C GLN A 33 8.21 12.05 8.94
N TYR A 34 7.42 11.75 7.91
CA TYR A 34 6.04 11.25 8.06
C TYR A 34 5.95 9.72 8.04
N ARG A 35 7.07 9.03 7.79
CA ARG A 35 7.13 7.56 7.74
C ARG A 35 6.56 6.95 9.01
N ASN A 36 5.64 6.01 8.83
CA ASN A 36 4.94 5.26 9.87
C ASN A 36 4.27 6.12 10.96
N ARG A 37 3.95 7.39 10.68
CA ARG A 37 3.30 8.28 11.64
C ARG A 37 1.79 8.32 11.46
N GLY A 38 1.04 7.67 12.36
CA GLY A 38 -0.42 7.57 12.28
C GLY A 38 -1.13 8.93 12.20
N GLY A 39 -0.61 9.95 12.88
CA GLY A 39 -1.14 11.31 12.84
C GLY A 39 -0.97 12.02 11.49
N CYS A 40 -0.14 11.50 10.59
CA CYS A 40 0.21 12.12 9.31
C CYS A 40 -0.56 11.56 8.10
N THR A 41 -1.60 10.78 8.31
CA THR A 41 -2.39 10.17 7.22
C THR A 41 -3.10 11.20 6.32
N MET A 42 -3.15 12.47 6.72
CA MET A 42 -3.67 13.57 5.90
C MET A 42 -2.59 14.32 5.11
N VAL A 43 -1.30 13.97 5.25
CA VAL A 43 -0.22 14.61 4.48
C VAL A 43 -0.25 14.07 3.05
N PRO A 44 -0.56 14.90 2.03
CA PRO A 44 -0.64 14.43 0.65
C PRO A 44 0.69 13.86 0.20
N ASN A 45 0.63 12.71 -0.48
CA ASN A 45 1.77 11.95 -1.03
C ASN A 45 2.84 11.51 -0.03
N ASN A 46 3.03 12.13 1.14
CA ASN A 46 4.11 11.73 2.07
C ASN A 46 3.60 11.05 3.34
N GLY A 47 2.32 11.21 3.68
CA GLY A 47 1.72 10.55 4.83
C GLY A 47 1.63 9.03 4.64
N PRO A 48 1.60 8.23 5.71
CA PRO A 48 1.37 6.80 5.59
C PRO A 48 -0.02 6.51 5.06
N ILE A 49 -0.23 5.24 4.69
CA ILE A 49 -1.53 4.67 4.37
C ILE A 49 -2.49 4.90 5.56
N PRO A 50 -3.71 5.42 5.31
CA PRO A 50 -4.70 5.62 6.37
C PRO A 50 -5.11 4.32 7.07
N ALA A 51 -5.62 4.43 8.30
CA ALA A 51 -6.23 3.29 8.97
C ALA A 51 -7.46 2.78 8.20
N GLY A 52 -7.65 1.46 8.23
CA GLY A 52 -8.78 0.81 7.61
C GLY A 52 -8.43 -0.54 7.01
N LYS A 53 -9.43 -1.17 6.42
CA LYS A 53 -9.27 -2.44 5.72
C LYS A 53 -9.02 -2.17 4.24
N TYR A 54 -8.08 -2.89 3.65
CA TYR A 54 -7.68 -2.75 2.26
C TYR A 54 -7.74 -4.10 1.55
N TRP A 55 -8.37 -4.14 0.39
CA TRP A 55 -8.38 -5.28 -0.51
C TRP A 55 -7.08 -5.36 -1.30
N ILE A 56 -6.44 -6.54 -1.31
CA ILE A 56 -5.27 -6.80 -2.13
C ILE A 56 -5.76 -7.27 -3.50
N VAL A 57 -5.76 -6.38 -4.48
CA VAL A 57 -6.28 -6.67 -5.84
C VAL A 57 -5.14 -6.67 -6.86
N PRO A 58 -5.28 -7.44 -7.96
CA PRO A 58 -4.35 -7.31 -9.07
C PRO A 58 -4.35 -5.86 -9.57
N ARG A 59 -3.19 -5.37 -9.99
CA ARG A 59 -3.10 -4.04 -10.59
C ARG A 59 -3.95 -4.02 -11.87
N PRO A 60 -4.88 -3.05 -12.05
CA PRO A 60 -5.60 -2.91 -13.31
C PRO A 60 -4.61 -2.62 -14.44
N THR A 61 -4.60 -3.48 -15.46
CA THR A 61 -3.74 -3.34 -16.64
C THR A 61 -4.44 -2.66 -17.83
N GLY A 62 -5.70 -2.18 -17.66
CA GLY A 62 -6.41 -1.40 -18.68
C GLY A 62 -7.72 -0.77 -18.19
N GLY A 63 -8.12 0.35 -18.82
CA GLY A 63 -9.49 0.89 -18.75
C GLY A 63 -9.70 2.28 -18.13
N VAL A 64 -8.74 2.82 -17.35
CA VAL A 64 -8.87 4.15 -16.71
C VAL A 64 -7.63 5.01 -17.02
N ARG A 65 -7.49 5.36 -18.31
CA ARG A 65 -6.20 5.72 -18.93
C ARG A 65 -5.54 7.03 -18.50
N SER A 66 -6.21 7.97 -17.80
CA SER A 66 -5.58 9.29 -17.57
C SER A 66 -4.85 9.42 -16.23
N ALA A 67 -5.51 9.10 -15.10
CA ALA A 67 -4.91 9.33 -13.78
C ALA A 67 -3.94 8.21 -13.36
N VAL A 68 -4.30 6.95 -13.65
CA VAL A 68 -3.48 5.79 -13.30
C VAL A 68 -2.20 5.77 -14.14
N GLU A 69 -2.28 6.02 -15.45
CA GLU A 69 -1.09 6.05 -16.32
C GLU A 69 -0.14 7.20 -15.97
N THR A 70 -0.65 8.39 -15.63
CA THR A 70 0.20 9.53 -15.22
C THR A 70 0.89 9.24 -13.89
N TRP A 71 0.17 8.73 -12.88
CA TRP A 71 0.80 8.30 -11.62
C TRP A 71 1.84 7.21 -11.85
N LEU A 72 1.55 6.24 -12.71
CA LEU A 72 2.49 5.17 -13.04
C LEU A 72 3.76 5.70 -13.70
N LYS A 73 3.63 6.67 -14.61
CA LYS A 73 4.77 7.33 -15.26
C LYS A 73 5.57 8.16 -14.26
N ASP A 74 4.88 8.90 -13.39
CA ASP A 74 5.54 9.75 -12.38
C ASP A 74 6.28 8.92 -11.34
N GLU A 75 5.67 7.85 -10.83
CA GLU A 75 6.34 6.87 -9.97
C GLU A 75 7.47 6.16 -10.73
N PHE A 76 7.21 5.66 -11.95
CA PHE A 76 8.25 5.00 -12.76
C PHE A 76 9.49 5.88 -12.92
N ASN A 77 9.31 7.17 -13.20
CA ASN A 77 10.39 8.13 -13.30
C ASN A 77 11.07 8.38 -11.95
N TYR A 78 10.30 8.45 -10.87
CA TYR A 78 10.81 8.72 -9.53
C TYR A 78 11.63 7.57 -8.93
N TYR A 79 11.25 6.32 -9.19
CA TYR A 79 11.89 5.11 -8.63
C TYR A 79 12.93 4.45 -9.56
N SER A 80 13.01 4.86 -10.83
CA SER A 80 13.88 4.29 -11.88
C SER A 80 15.41 4.33 -11.63
N SER A 81 15.87 4.78 -10.46
CA SER A 81 17.30 4.71 -10.12
C SER A 81 17.79 3.26 -9.93
N HIS A 82 16.89 2.29 -9.66
CA HIS A 82 17.08 0.84 -9.76
C HIS A 82 15.72 0.20 -10.12
N PRO A 83 15.57 -0.49 -11.27
CA PRO A 83 14.25 -0.89 -11.76
C PRO A 83 13.64 -1.99 -10.89
N THR A 84 12.59 -1.66 -10.14
CA THR A 84 11.61 -2.64 -9.64
C THR A 84 10.57 -2.90 -10.73
N ASP A 85 10.20 -4.15 -10.96
CA ASP A 85 9.14 -4.47 -11.92
C ASP A 85 7.76 -4.11 -11.31
N HIS A 86 7.19 -3.00 -11.76
CA HIS A 86 5.90 -2.50 -11.26
C HIS A 86 4.71 -3.38 -11.68
N SER A 87 4.89 -4.28 -12.67
CA SER A 87 3.86 -5.26 -13.05
C SER A 87 3.61 -6.28 -11.94
N GLU A 88 4.55 -6.40 -11.01
CA GLU A 88 4.44 -7.33 -9.88
C GLU A 88 3.70 -6.77 -8.68
N TRP A 89 3.44 -5.46 -8.64
CA TRP A 89 2.84 -4.79 -7.49
C TRP A 89 1.34 -5.09 -7.39
N PHE A 90 0.83 -5.09 -6.16
CA PHE A 90 -0.61 -5.19 -5.92
C PHE A 90 -1.19 -3.82 -5.58
N ALA A 91 -2.43 -3.60 -6.00
CA ALA A 91 -3.19 -2.45 -5.55
C ALA A 91 -3.85 -2.73 -4.19
N LEU A 92 -3.93 -1.69 -3.36
CA LEU A 92 -4.57 -1.70 -2.05
C LEU A 92 -5.78 -0.77 -2.10
N TYR A 93 -6.96 -1.33 -2.34
CA TYR A 93 -8.20 -0.56 -2.42
C TYR A 93 -8.89 -0.55 -1.07
N ARG A 94 -9.21 0.64 -0.57
CA ARG A 94 -9.82 0.77 0.75
C ARG A 94 -11.24 0.23 0.73
N ASP A 95 -11.62 -0.44 1.81
CA ASP A 95 -12.98 -0.91 2.05
C ASP A 95 -13.80 0.21 2.71
N ASP A 96 -14.10 1.27 1.95
CA ASP A 96 -14.85 2.46 2.41
C ASP A 96 -16.21 2.64 1.72
N GLY A 97 -16.70 1.57 1.08
CA GLY A 97 -17.94 1.55 0.30
C GLY A 97 -17.75 1.82 -1.19
N LEU A 98 -16.63 2.43 -1.58
CA LEU A 98 -16.22 2.61 -2.98
C LEU A 98 -14.87 1.90 -3.20
N ILE A 99 -14.92 0.69 -3.77
CA ILE A 99 -13.70 -0.10 -3.99
C ILE A 99 -12.98 0.41 -5.23
N ASP A 100 -12.22 1.49 -5.07
CA ASP A 100 -11.42 2.11 -6.12
C ASP A 100 -10.01 2.53 -5.61
N ASP A 101 -9.28 3.24 -6.46
CA ASP A 101 -7.87 3.57 -6.23
C ASP A 101 -7.65 4.88 -5.46
N TYR A 102 -8.71 5.51 -4.94
CA TYR A 102 -8.59 6.67 -4.08
C TYR A 102 -9.55 6.60 -2.89
N THR A 103 -9.32 7.45 -1.92
CA THR A 103 -10.17 7.57 -0.73
C THR A 103 -10.07 9.00 -0.22
N TRP A 104 -11.03 9.41 0.58
CA TRP A 104 -11.08 10.73 1.18
C TRP A 104 -10.87 10.63 2.69
N ILE A 105 -9.84 11.30 3.18
CA ILE A 105 -9.54 11.40 4.61
C ILE A 105 -9.70 12.86 5.01
N ASN A 106 -10.78 13.20 5.70
CA ASN A 106 -11.06 14.57 6.16
C ASN A 106 -10.93 15.63 5.05
N GLY A 107 -11.50 15.36 3.87
CA GLY A 107 -11.44 16.25 2.72
C GLY A 107 -10.12 16.20 1.92
N VAL A 108 -9.13 15.42 2.35
CA VAL A 108 -7.90 15.18 1.59
C VAL A 108 -8.05 13.91 0.76
N ARG A 109 -7.90 14.03 -0.57
CA ARG A 109 -7.81 12.88 -1.47
C ARG A 109 -6.48 12.17 -1.28
N ARG A 110 -6.54 10.88 -0.96
CA ARG A 110 -5.40 9.95 -0.91
C ARG A 110 -5.67 8.79 -1.86
N GLY A 111 -4.67 8.00 -2.23
CA GLY A 111 -4.90 6.90 -3.15
C GLY A 111 -3.62 6.37 -3.80
N ASN A 112 -3.81 5.59 -4.85
CA ASN A 112 -2.78 4.85 -5.58
C ASN A 112 -1.94 3.95 -4.66
N PHE A 113 -2.54 3.46 -3.59
CA PHE A 113 -1.83 2.66 -2.60
C PHE A 113 -1.46 1.31 -3.17
N ARG A 114 -0.23 0.87 -2.90
CA ARG A 114 0.31 -0.40 -3.37
C ARG A 114 0.94 -1.20 -2.25
N LEU A 115 0.99 -2.50 -2.45
CA LEU A 115 1.93 -3.40 -1.79
C LEU A 115 3.08 -3.66 -2.77
N HIS A 116 4.29 -3.23 -2.41
CA HIS A 116 5.45 -3.31 -3.30
C HIS A 116 6.77 -3.35 -2.52
N PRO A 117 7.90 -3.79 -3.13
CA PRO A 117 9.19 -3.63 -2.51
C PRO A 117 9.72 -2.21 -2.71
N ALA A 118 10.68 -1.83 -1.87
CA ALA A 118 11.44 -0.61 -2.01
C ALA A 118 12.17 -0.59 -3.36
N GLY A 119 11.99 0.50 -4.12
CA GLY A 119 12.86 0.84 -5.25
C GLY A 119 14.15 1.50 -4.77
N GLY A 120 15.00 1.94 -5.71
CA GLY A 120 16.36 2.44 -5.38
C GLY A 120 16.43 3.60 -4.38
N ARG A 121 15.36 4.41 -4.24
CA ARG A 121 15.29 5.52 -3.28
C ARG A 121 14.56 5.20 -1.99
N GLY A 122 13.94 4.01 -1.87
CA GLY A 122 13.21 3.59 -0.66
C GLY A 122 12.06 4.51 -0.25
N VAL A 123 11.44 5.20 -1.20
CA VAL A 123 10.30 6.10 -0.95
C VAL A 123 9.00 5.33 -0.94
N SER A 124 8.06 5.80 -0.12
CA SER A 124 6.70 5.27 -0.04
C SER A 124 5.74 6.45 0.02
N LEU A 125 4.93 6.64 -1.02
CA LEU A 125 3.97 7.75 -1.05
C LEU A 125 2.64 7.43 -0.35
N GLY A 126 2.74 6.68 0.76
CA GLY A 126 1.61 6.08 1.47
C GLY A 126 1.30 4.65 1.04
N CYS A 127 2.18 3.99 0.31
CA CYS A 127 2.09 2.55 0.04
C CYS A 127 2.47 1.72 1.27
N ILE A 128 2.21 0.41 1.25
CA ILE A 128 2.88 -0.56 2.13
C ILE A 128 4.11 -1.05 1.38
N THR A 129 5.29 -0.63 1.84
CA THR A 129 6.55 -0.86 1.14
C THR A 129 7.45 -1.79 1.95
N LEU A 130 7.89 -2.89 1.35
CA LEU A 130 8.85 -3.81 1.97
C LEU A 130 10.29 -3.39 1.62
N PRO A 131 11.20 -3.21 2.59
CA PRO A 131 12.60 -2.93 2.29
C PRO A 131 13.28 -4.12 1.59
N SER A 132 12.85 -5.35 1.90
CA SER A 132 13.38 -6.59 1.34
C SER A 132 12.58 -7.02 0.11
N ARG A 133 13.24 -7.04 -1.05
CA ARG A 133 12.67 -7.59 -2.30
C ARG A 133 12.36 -9.07 -2.17
N THR A 134 13.19 -9.83 -1.47
CA THR A 134 12.99 -11.27 -1.25
C THR A 134 11.70 -11.53 -0.45
N ASP A 135 11.45 -10.74 0.59
CA ASP A 135 10.22 -10.88 1.38
C ASP A 135 8.99 -10.46 0.60
N PHE A 136 9.09 -9.40 -0.20
CA PHE A 136 8.03 -9.06 -1.13
C PHE A 136 7.73 -10.22 -2.10
N LEU A 137 8.76 -10.85 -2.67
CA LEU A 137 8.56 -11.98 -3.59
C LEU A 137 7.94 -13.20 -2.90
N ARG A 138 8.27 -13.46 -1.62
CA ARG A 138 7.58 -14.49 -0.81
C ARG A 138 6.09 -14.20 -0.69
N ILE A 139 5.72 -12.97 -0.27
CA ILE A 139 4.33 -12.55 -0.17
C ILE A 139 3.62 -12.65 -1.53
N ARG A 140 4.25 -12.11 -2.58
CA ARG A 140 3.70 -12.13 -3.95
C ARG A 140 3.42 -13.55 -4.43
N ASN A 141 4.37 -14.45 -4.28
CA ASN A 141 4.21 -15.83 -4.73
C ASN A 141 3.07 -16.51 -3.97
N SER A 142 2.96 -16.32 -2.66
CA SER A 142 1.82 -16.81 -1.89
C SER A 142 0.49 -16.23 -2.39
N LEU A 143 0.38 -14.91 -2.58
CA LEU A 143 -0.83 -14.25 -3.07
C LEU A 143 -1.26 -14.77 -4.46
N LEU A 144 -0.33 -14.93 -5.40
CA LEU A 144 -0.66 -15.38 -6.75
C LEU A 144 -1.13 -16.85 -6.81
N HIS A 145 -0.78 -17.67 -5.82
CA HIS A 145 -1.19 -19.07 -5.73
C HIS A 145 -2.39 -19.30 -4.81
N THR A 146 -3.05 -18.24 -4.33
CA THR A 146 -4.27 -18.39 -3.55
C THR A 146 -5.55 -18.26 -4.37
N MET A 147 -6.64 -18.81 -3.83
CA MET A 147 -7.98 -18.51 -4.32
C MET A 147 -8.33 -17.06 -4.01
N THR A 148 -9.01 -16.42 -4.95
CA THR A 148 -9.48 -15.04 -4.79
C THR A 148 -10.91 -14.98 -4.26
N ILE A 149 -11.22 -13.92 -3.53
CA ILE A 149 -12.55 -13.62 -2.99
C ILE A 149 -13.13 -12.36 -3.64
N PRO A 150 -14.46 -12.18 -3.68
CA PRO A 150 -15.07 -10.93 -4.11
C PRO A 150 -14.62 -9.77 -3.23
N ALA A 151 -14.20 -8.66 -3.83
CA ALA A 151 -13.85 -7.43 -3.12
C ALA A 151 -15.11 -6.57 -2.92
N GLY A 152 -15.86 -6.85 -1.86
CA GLY A 152 -17.18 -6.24 -1.65
C GLY A 152 -18.11 -6.47 -2.85
N ASN A 153 -18.87 -5.44 -3.24
CA ASN A 153 -19.80 -5.48 -4.38
C ASN A 153 -19.21 -4.87 -5.67
N SER A 154 -17.88 -4.74 -5.75
CA SER A 154 -17.19 -4.02 -6.84
C SER A 154 -17.09 -4.78 -8.17
N GLY A 155 -17.37 -6.08 -8.17
CA GLY A 155 -17.07 -6.98 -9.29
C GLY A 155 -15.59 -7.37 -9.41
N LEU A 156 -14.70 -6.78 -8.59
CA LEU A 156 -13.29 -7.15 -8.52
C LEU A 156 -13.08 -8.39 -7.66
N ARG A 157 -11.97 -9.10 -7.92
CA ARG A 157 -11.49 -10.21 -7.09
C ARG A 157 -10.21 -9.82 -6.37
N ALA A 158 -10.13 -10.13 -5.09
CA ALA A 158 -8.99 -9.87 -4.24
C ALA A 158 -8.30 -11.18 -3.80
N TYR A 159 -6.98 -11.13 -3.63
CA TYR A 159 -6.19 -12.22 -3.05
C TYR A 159 -6.35 -12.32 -1.52
N GLY A 160 -6.91 -11.27 -0.92
CA GLY A 160 -6.96 -11.12 0.53
C GLY A 160 -7.21 -9.69 0.96
N THR A 161 -7.00 -9.43 2.24
CA THR A 161 -7.11 -8.08 2.82
C THR A 161 -5.98 -7.79 3.79
N ILE A 162 -5.61 -6.52 3.93
CA ILE A 162 -4.74 -6.00 4.99
C ILE A 162 -5.55 -5.03 5.85
N GLU A 163 -5.61 -5.28 7.15
CA GLU A 163 -6.07 -4.30 8.14
C GLU A 163 -4.89 -3.39 8.51
N VAL A 164 -5.00 -2.10 8.22
CA VAL A 164 -4.04 -1.08 8.66
C VAL A 164 -4.51 -0.51 10.00
N VAL A 165 -3.64 -0.62 11.00
CA VAL A 165 -3.86 -0.03 12.33
C VAL A 165 -2.81 1.06 12.54
N THR A 166 -3.26 2.29 12.77
CA THR A 166 -2.37 3.44 13.01
C THR A 166 -2.34 3.80 14.49
N TYR A 167 -1.14 4.01 15.02
CA TYR A 167 -0.92 4.51 16.38
C TYR A 167 -0.35 5.93 16.35
N GLY A 168 -0.71 6.69 17.38
CA GLY A 168 -0.28 8.08 17.55
C GLY A 168 -1.09 9.03 16.69
N ASN A 169 -1.45 10.17 17.29
CA ASN A 169 -2.28 11.20 16.65
C ASN A 169 -1.47 12.47 16.34
N THR A 170 -0.16 12.43 16.55
CA THR A 170 0.74 13.56 16.33
C THR A 170 1.38 13.46 14.96
N CYS A 171 1.28 14.54 14.19
CA CYS A 171 2.08 14.75 13.01
C CYS A 171 3.06 15.89 13.28
N PRO A 172 4.37 15.71 13.07
CA PRO A 172 5.31 16.82 13.19
C PRO A 172 4.88 17.91 12.22
N LYS A 173 4.74 19.14 12.73
CA LYS A 173 4.50 20.31 11.89
C LYS A 173 5.74 20.47 11.02
N GLY A 174 5.55 20.54 9.70
CA GLY A 174 6.65 20.73 8.77
C GLY A 174 7.38 22.05 9.03
N ALA A 175 8.71 22.01 8.90
CA ALA A 175 9.57 23.18 8.69
C ALA A 175 9.27 23.82 7.32
#